data_AF-A0A2S9FF97-F1
#
_entry.id   AF-A0A2S9FF97-F1
#
_cell.length_a   1.000
_cell.length_b   1.000
_cell.length_c   1.000
_cell.angle_alpha   90.00
_cell.angle_beta   90.00
_cell.angle_gamma   90.00
#
_symmetry.space_group_name_H-M   'P 1'
#
loop_
_entity.id
_entity.type
_entity.pdbx_description
1 polymer ?
#
loop_
_entity_poly.entity_id
_entity_poly.type
_entity_poly.pdbx_seq_one_letter_code
_entity_poly.pdbx_strand_id
1 'polypeptide(L)'
;MGSRPKTRVLLLGAAAMCGAVLAGAAVTTRGFGLVDSSSVDPSERPAQERCERDVLARLVAPSTAQITNVSVTSAPLDPEVMDLFPLVSGGPLDGVDHSRISVRSVQGVVEAPNEVGGTLHDPFTCRAYFVDGDLVDTLVVFDHDH
;
A
#
# COMPACT_ATOMS: atom_id res chain seq x y z
N MET A 1 -47.59 -29.75 41.92
CA MET A 1 -46.68 -30.93 41.96
C MET A 1 -45.27 -30.44 42.19
N GLY A 2 -44.71 -30.73 43.36
CA GLY A 2 -43.36 -30.35 43.77
C GLY A 2 -42.45 -31.57 43.91
N SER A 3 -41.22 -31.38 43.44
CA SER A 3 -40.07 -32.29 43.38
C SER A 3 -39.58 -32.84 44.73
N ARG A 4 -39.03 -34.07 44.74
CA ARG A 4 -37.77 -34.42 45.44
C ARG A 4 -37.20 -35.81 45.03
N PRO A 5 -35.88 -36.03 45.17
CA PRO A 5 -35.04 -36.86 44.28
C PRO A 5 -34.56 -38.18 44.90
N LYS A 6 -33.92 -39.05 44.09
CA LYS A 6 -32.97 -40.10 44.53
C LYS A 6 -32.08 -40.63 43.37
N THR A 7 -30.89 -40.05 43.25
CA THR A 7 -29.55 -40.66 43.26
C THR A 7 -29.26 -42.06 42.68
N ARG A 8 -28.19 -42.11 41.83
CA ARG A 8 -27.27 -43.21 41.40
C ARG A 8 -27.87 -44.22 40.40
N VAL A 9 -27.19 -44.64 39.32
CA VAL A 9 -25.90 -45.36 39.23
C VAL A 9 -25.26 -45.18 37.81
N LEU A 10 -23.92 -45.31 37.77
CA LEU A 10 -22.99 -45.41 36.63
C LEU A 10 -23.49 -46.15 35.37
N LEU A 11 -22.90 -45.80 34.20
CA LEU A 11 -22.19 -46.77 33.33
C LEU A 11 -21.32 -46.05 32.28
N LEU A 12 -20.05 -46.47 32.20
CA LEU A 12 -19.12 -46.18 31.11
C LEU A 12 -19.57 -46.88 29.82
N GLY A 13 -19.28 -46.27 28.67
CA GLY A 13 -19.39 -46.94 27.37
C GLY A 13 -18.59 -46.19 26.30
N ALA A 14 -17.39 -46.68 25.99
CA ALA A 14 -16.57 -46.24 24.87
C ALA A 14 -17.01 -46.99 23.59
N ALA A 15 -17.21 -46.26 22.48
CA ALA A 15 -17.20 -46.76 21.10
C ALA A 15 -17.44 -45.56 20.16
N ALA A 16 -17.04 -45.50 18.91
CA ALA A 16 -15.94 -46.06 18.13
C ALA A 16 -16.11 -45.41 16.73
N MET A 17 -15.03 -44.82 16.21
CA MET A 17 -14.64 -44.65 14.80
C MET A 17 -15.61 -44.12 13.71
N CYS A 18 -15.01 -43.21 12.93
CA CYS A 18 -15.05 -43.06 11.46
C CYS A 18 -16.24 -42.39 10.75
N GLY A 19 -15.90 -41.46 9.86
CA GLY A 19 -16.76 -40.84 8.83
C GLY A 19 -16.38 -39.38 8.61
N ALA A 20 -15.25 -39.08 7.97
CA ALA A 20 -15.13 -38.86 6.51
C ALA A 20 -15.71 -37.53 6.00
N VAL A 21 -14.86 -36.84 5.23
CA VAL A 21 -15.12 -36.03 4.03
C VAL A 21 -14.70 -34.55 4.13
N LEU A 22 -13.86 -34.21 3.16
CA LEU A 22 -13.19 -32.98 2.83
C LEU A 22 -14.12 -31.86 2.35
N ALA A 23 -13.56 -30.65 2.44
CA ALA A 23 -13.76 -29.48 1.58
C ALA A 23 -14.98 -28.59 1.82
N GLY A 24 -14.73 -27.27 1.88
CA GLY A 24 -15.71 -26.30 1.44
C GLY A 24 -15.69 -24.95 2.16
N ALA A 25 -14.80 -24.07 1.72
CA ALA A 25 -14.99 -22.62 1.67
C ALA A 25 -15.12 -21.84 3.01
N ALA A 26 -13.96 -21.44 3.56
CA ALA A 26 -13.89 -20.10 4.13
C ALA A 26 -13.84 -19.11 2.96
N VAL A 27 -15.01 -18.63 2.52
CA VAL A 27 -15.11 -17.45 1.65
C VAL A 27 -14.61 -16.26 2.47
N THR A 28 -13.32 -15.99 2.41
CA THR A 28 -12.81 -14.67 2.75
C THR A 28 -13.04 -13.79 1.54
N THR A 29 -14.17 -13.08 1.54
CA THR A 29 -14.28 -11.79 0.87
C THR A 29 -13.28 -10.83 1.52
N ARG A 30 -12.02 -10.93 1.11
CA ARG A 30 -11.03 -9.85 1.24
C ARG A 30 -10.57 -9.50 -0.16
N GLY A 31 -11.41 -8.72 -0.83
CA GLY A 31 -10.97 -7.90 -1.94
C GLY A 31 -10.09 -6.79 -1.38
N PHE A 32 -8.80 -7.08 -1.27
CA PHE A 32 -7.71 -6.13 -1.43
C PHE A 32 -6.57 -6.98 -1.97
N GLY A 33 -6.10 -6.62 -3.16
CA GLY A 33 -4.99 -7.32 -3.79
C GLY A 33 -3.85 -7.44 -2.80
N LEU A 34 -3.48 -8.67 -2.47
CA LEU A 34 -2.20 -8.93 -1.83
C LEU A 34 -1.15 -8.67 -2.90
N VAL A 35 -0.77 -7.39 -2.98
CA VAL A 35 0.36 -6.89 -3.72
C VAL A 35 1.57 -7.72 -3.34
N ASP A 36 2.25 -8.24 -4.35
CA ASP A 36 3.53 -8.92 -4.24
C ASP A 36 4.53 -7.93 -3.62
N SER A 37 4.58 -7.93 -2.29
CA SER A 37 5.50 -7.11 -1.52
C SER A 37 6.86 -7.77 -1.65
N SER A 38 7.58 -7.44 -2.72
CA SER A 38 9.05 -7.36 -2.63
C SER A 38 9.32 -6.66 -1.30
N SER A 39 10.04 -7.31 -0.38
CA SER A 39 10.16 -6.87 1.01
C SER A 39 10.65 -5.42 1.11
N VAL A 40 9.73 -4.45 1.13
CA VAL A 40 10.04 -3.04 1.24
C VAL A 40 10.60 -2.83 2.63
N ASP A 41 11.77 -2.19 2.72
CA ASP A 41 12.38 -1.90 4.00
C ASP A 41 11.38 -1.09 4.85
N PRO A 42 11.21 -1.39 6.15
CA PRO A 42 10.27 -0.65 7.00
C PRO A 42 10.50 0.87 6.99
N SER A 43 11.73 1.33 6.73
CA SER A 43 12.08 2.74 6.59
C SER A 43 11.65 3.37 5.25
N GLU A 44 11.35 2.55 4.23
CA GLU A 44 10.93 2.99 2.90
C GLU A 44 9.40 3.04 2.76
N ARG A 45 8.66 2.32 3.61
CA ARG A 45 7.20 2.30 3.61
C ARG A 45 6.53 3.68 3.65
N PRO A 46 6.97 4.67 4.46
CA PRO A 46 6.33 5.98 4.47
C PRO A 46 6.41 6.67 3.10
N ALA A 47 7.53 6.54 2.39
CA ALA A 47 7.69 7.10 1.05
C ALA A 47 6.72 6.43 0.07
N GLN A 48 6.68 5.10 0.08
CA GLN A 48 5.80 4.32 -0.79
C GLN A 48 4.33 4.69 -0.57
N GLU A 49 3.82 4.56 0.66
CA GLU A 49 2.41 4.77 0.99
C GLU A 49 1.96 6.20 0.67
N ARG A 50 2.83 7.19 0.93
CA ARG A 50 2.59 8.59 0.60
C ARG A 50 2.52 8.80 -0.91
N CYS A 51 3.52 8.30 -1.64
CA CYS A 51 3.60 8.46 -3.07
C CYS A 51 2.43 7.79 -3.80
N GLU A 52 2.06 6.56 -3.42
CA GLU A 52 0.92 5.86 -4.01
C GLU A 52 -0.38 6.65 -3.83
N ARG A 53 -0.61 7.18 -2.63
CA ARG A 53 -1.79 8.01 -2.38
C ARG A 53 -1.79 9.30 -3.22
N ASP A 54 -0.65 9.97 -3.30
CA ASP A 54 -0.54 11.26 -4.00
C ASP A 54 -0.56 11.06 -5.53
N VAL A 55 -0.12 9.90 -6.04
CA VAL A 55 -0.33 9.45 -7.42
C VAL A 55 -1.82 9.23 -7.70
N LEU A 56 -2.49 8.42 -6.88
CA LEU A 56 -3.93 8.15 -7.04
C LEU A 56 -4.77 9.43 -6.98
N ALA A 57 -4.39 10.39 -6.14
CA ALA A 57 -5.08 11.68 -6.01
C ALA A 57 -5.03 12.54 -7.28
N ARG A 58 -4.11 12.26 -8.21
CA ARG A 58 -3.98 12.97 -9.49
C ARG A 58 -4.73 12.29 -10.64
N LEU A 59 -5.27 11.08 -10.44
CA LEU A 59 -6.01 10.35 -11.47
C LEU A 59 -7.46 10.80 -11.53
N VAL A 60 -8.04 10.81 -12.74
CA VAL A 60 -9.47 11.12 -12.95
C VAL A 60 -10.40 10.05 -12.34
N ALA A 61 -9.97 8.78 -12.35
CA ALA A 61 -10.74 7.66 -11.81
C ALA A 61 -9.92 6.81 -10.81
N PRO A 62 -9.62 7.32 -9.60
CA PRO A 62 -8.72 6.66 -8.65
C PRO A 62 -9.23 5.30 -8.17
N SER A 63 -10.55 5.13 -8.01
CA SER A 63 -11.15 3.90 -7.47
C SER A 63 -11.06 2.70 -8.40
N THR A 64 -10.78 2.92 -9.68
CA THR A 64 -10.63 1.87 -10.69
C THR A 64 -9.18 1.67 -11.12
N ALA A 65 -8.26 2.53 -10.65
CA ALA A 65 -6.85 2.41 -10.92
C ALA A 65 -6.19 1.41 -9.97
N GLN A 66 -5.16 0.72 -10.45
CA GLN A 66 -4.27 -0.09 -9.63
C GLN A 66 -2.84 0.42 -9.78
N ILE A 67 -2.04 0.31 -8.73
CA ILE A 67 -0.62 0.58 -8.79
C ILE A 67 0.12 -0.76 -8.69
N THR A 68 1.05 -0.98 -9.62
CA THR A 68 1.83 -2.23 -9.69
C THR A 68 3.32 -1.94 -9.90
N ASN A 69 4.16 -2.96 -9.69
CA ASN A 69 5.62 -2.91 -9.91
C ASN A 69 6.31 -1.77 -9.14
N VAL A 70 5.87 -1.51 -7.91
CA VAL A 70 6.40 -0.42 -7.11
C VAL A 70 7.80 -0.77 -6.61
N SER A 71 8.72 0.17 -6.80
CA SER A 71 10.07 0.12 -6.26
C SER A 71 10.39 1.43 -5.55
N VAL A 72 11.09 1.31 -4.42
CA VAL A 72 11.61 2.46 -3.67
C VAL A 72 13.12 2.41 -3.72
N THR A 73 13.75 3.54 -4.04
CA THR A 73 15.21 3.65 -4.13
C THR A 73 15.69 4.96 -3.53
N SER A 74 16.95 4.99 -3.07
CA SER A 74 17.61 6.26 -2.71
C SER A 74 17.86 7.08 -3.96
N ALA A 75 17.56 8.37 -3.92
CA ALA A 75 17.87 9.30 -5.01
C ALA A 75 18.69 10.50 -4.47
N PRO A 76 19.59 11.08 -5.28
CA PRO A 76 20.23 12.33 -4.93
C PRO A 76 19.20 13.47 -4.98
N LEU A 77 19.37 14.46 -4.11
CA LEU A 77 18.68 15.75 -4.25
C LEU A 77 19.24 16.47 -5.49
N ASP A 78 18.36 16.95 -6.36
CA ASP A 78 18.68 17.66 -7.59
C ASP A 78 18.02 19.04 -7.59
N PRO A 79 18.65 20.04 -6.95
CA PRO A 79 18.04 21.34 -6.70
C PRO A 79 17.92 22.24 -7.95
N GLU A 80 18.52 21.85 -9.06
CA GLU A 80 18.58 22.68 -10.27
C GLU A 80 17.56 22.28 -11.32
N VAL A 81 17.16 20.99 -11.35
CA VAL A 81 16.26 20.47 -12.37
C VAL A 81 15.00 19.90 -11.75
N MET A 82 15.12 18.78 -11.04
CA MET A 82 13.95 18.03 -10.58
C MET A 82 13.32 18.60 -9.31
N ASP A 83 14.15 19.07 -8.37
CA ASP A 83 13.72 19.48 -7.02
C ASP A 83 13.69 21.00 -6.83
N LEU A 84 13.96 21.78 -7.89
CA LEU A 84 13.98 23.24 -7.84
C LEU A 84 12.68 23.79 -7.24
N PHE A 85 11.53 23.41 -7.79
CA PHE A 85 10.24 23.94 -7.33
C PHE A 85 9.91 23.56 -5.89
N PRO A 86 9.99 22.28 -5.47
CA PRO A 86 9.80 21.91 -4.07
C PRO A 86 10.69 22.72 -3.10
N LEU A 87 11.93 23.04 -3.48
CA LEU A 87 12.89 23.75 -2.64
C LEU A 87 12.68 25.26 -2.55
N VAL A 88 12.04 25.90 -3.53
CA VAL A 88 11.94 27.37 -3.60
C VAL A 88 10.50 27.91 -3.55
N SER A 89 9.49 27.04 -3.60
CA SER A 89 8.08 27.47 -3.74
C SER A 89 7.40 27.83 -2.40
N GLY A 90 8.16 28.14 -1.34
CA GLY A 90 7.60 28.47 -0.02
C GLY A 90 6.92 27.28 0.68
N GLY A 91 7.19 26.06 0.23
CA GLY A 91 6.63 24.81 0.77
C GLY A 91 7.43 24.26 1.96
N PRO A 92 7.17 23.00 2.35
CA PRO A 92 7.82 22.36 3.50
C PRO A 92 9.35 22.27 3.43
N LEU A 93 9.92 22.42 2.23
CA LEU A 93 11.36 22.34 1.98
C LEU A 93 12.04 23.71 1.82
N ASP A 94 11.28 24.80 1.81
CA ASP A 94 11.83 26.14 1.62
C ASP A 94 12.75 26.53 2.80
N GLY A 95 13.96 26.97 2.47
CA GLY A 95 14.99 27.35 3.45
C GLY A 95 15.58 26.19 4.26
N VAL A 96 15.23 24.93 3.96
CA VAL A 96 15.85 23.77 4.62
C VAL A 96 17.25 23.55 4.06
N ASP A 97 18.23 23.31 4.94
CA ASP A 97 19.58 22.93 4.54
C ASP A 97 19.55 21.62 3.74
N HIS A 98 20.06 21.65 2.51
CA HIS A 98 20.09 20.50 1.61
C HIS A 98 20.77 19.27 2.22
N SER A 99 21.75 19.44 3.14
CA SER A 99 22.42 18.30 3.79
C SER A 99 21.50 17.52 4.74
N ARG A 100 20.38 18.11 5.17
CA ARG A 100 19.37 17.49 6.02
C ARG A 100 18.27 16.79 5.22
N ILE A 101 18.24 17.03 3.90
CA ILE A 101 17.25 16.47 3.00
C ILE A 101 17.77 15.15 2.43
N SER A 102 16.98 14.09 2.60
CA SER A 102 17.19 12.83 1.90
C SER A 102 15.99 12.54 1.01
N VAL A 103 16.25 11.96 -0.17
CA VAL A 103 15.20 11.72 -1.17
C VAL A 103 15.06 10.23 -1.43
N ARG A 104 13.81 9.77 -1.45
CA ARG A 104 13.42 8.45 -1.95
C ARG A 104 12.70 8.62 -3.29
N SER A 105 13.14 7.91 -4.31
CA SER A 105 12.41 7.78 -5.57
C SER A 105 11.53 6.55 -5.50
N VAL A 106 10.22 6.75 -5.62
CA VAL A 106 9.21 5.70 -5.75
C VAL A 106 8.77 5.66 -7.21
N GLN A 107 8.98 4.52 -7.85
CA GLN A 107 8.59 4.31 -9.25
C GLN A 107 7.63 3.13 -9.33
N GLY A 108 6.69 3.19 -10.26
CA GLY A 108 5.73 2.11 -10.50
C GLY A 108 4.92 2.37 -11.77
N VAL A 109 3.90 1.55 -11.97
CA VAL A 109 2.97 1.67 -13.10
C VAL A 109 1.55 1.83 -12.58
N VAL A 110 0.87 2.87 -13.04
CA VAL A 110 -0.57 3.03 -12.89
C VAL A 110 -1.28 2.26 -13.99
N GLU A 111 -2.19 1.40 -13.58
CA GLU A 111 -3.07 0.59 -14.39
C GLU A 111 -4.48 1.17 -14.30
N ALA A 112 -4.97 1.85 -15.33
CA ALA A 112 -6.28 2.49 -15.31
C ALA A 112 -7.14 2.10 -16.52
N PRO A 113 -8.44 1.79 -16.37
CA PRO A 113 -9.32 1.58 -17.50
C PRO A 113 -9.43 2.85 -18.36
N ASN A 114 -9.32 2.73 -19.68
CA ASN A 114 -9.56 3.83 -20.60
C ASN A 114 -11.00 3.78 -21.17
N GLU A 115 -11.43 4.88 -21.79
CA GLU A 115 -12.81 5.04 -22.29
C GLU A 115 -13.19 4.06 -23.42
N VAL A 116 -12.20 3.41 -24.04
CA VAL A 116 -12.39 2.44 -25.14
C VAL A 116 -12.32 0.97 -24.66
N GLY A 117 -12.29 0.73 -23.35
CA GLY A 117 -12.34 -0.61 -22.75
C GLY A 117 -10.99 -1.33 -22.68
N GLY A 118 -9.88 -0.63 -22.89
CA GLY A 118 -8.53 -1.12 -22.63
C GLY A 118 -7.99 -0.65 -21.27
N THR A 119 -6.79 -1.07 -20.92
CA THR A 119 -6.05 -0.58 -19.74
C THR A 119 -4.92 0.34 -20.20
N LEU A 120 -4.86 1.54 -19.63
CA LEU A 120 -3.73 2.43 -19.70
C LEU A 120 -2.67 1.95 -18.70
N HIS A 121 -1.44 1.82 -19.18
CA HIS A 121 -0.26 1.49 -18.40
C HIS A 121 0.63 2.73 -18.37
N ASP A 122 0.53 3.57 -17.33
CA ASP A 122 1.36 4.77 -17.23
C ASP A 122 2.42 4.66 -16.13
N PRO A 123 3.72 4.67 -16.48
CA PRO A 123 4.77 4.80 -15.50
C PRO A 123 4.64 6.11 -14.73
N PHE A 124 4.92 6.06 -13.44
CA PHE A 124 5.06 7.26 -12.63
C PHE A 124 6.39 7.27 -11.88
N THR A 125 6.87 8.47 -11.62
CA THR A 125 7.96 8.71 -10.67
C THR A 125 7.48 9.68 -9.61
N CYS A 126 7.53 9.26 -8.35
CA CYS A 126 7.28 10.11 -7.20
C CYS A 126 8.56 10.26 -6.38
N ARG A 127 8.93 11.50 -6.06
CA ARG A 127 10.04 11.82 -5.16
C ARG A 127 9.47 12.14 -3.79
N ALA A 128 9.92 11.44 -2.76
CA ALA A 128 9.54 11.66 -1.38
C ALA A 128 10.72 12.29 -0.62
N TYR A 129 10.47 13.42 0.02
CA TYR A 129 11.49 14.22 0.68
C TYR A 129 11.40 14.05 2.18
N PHE A 130 12.53 13.68 2.78
CA PHE A 130 12.68 13.50 4.20
C PHE A 130 13.63 14.55 4.76
N VAL A 131 13.25 15.19 5.86
CA VAL A 131 14.11 16.11 6.61
C VAL A 131 14.43 15.46 7.95
N ASP A 132 15.72 15.19 8.20
CA ASP A 132 16.20 14.48 9.39
C ASP A 132 15.49 13.13 9.67
N GLY A 133 14.96 12.49 8.62
CA GLY A 133 14.25 11.21 8.71
C GLY A 133 12.72 11.31 8.74
N ASP A 134 12.15 12.51 8.81
CA ASP A 134 10.70 12.72 8.76
C ASP A 134 10.23 13.05 7.34
N LEU A 135 9.21 12.35 6.85
CA LEU A 135 8.61 12.61 5.54
C LEU A 135 7.81 13.92 5.55
N VAL A 136 8.28 14.93 4.83
CA VAL A 136 7.68 16.27 4.84
C VAL A 136 6.92 16.62 3.56
N ASP A 137 7.34 16.11 2.41
CA ASP A 137 6.73 16.44 1.13
C ASP A 137 6.94 15.35 0.06
N THR A 138 6.18 15.45 -1.04
CA THR A 138 6.29 14.58 -2.21
C THR A 138 6.06 15.34 -3.51
N LEU A 139 6.81 14.98 -4.55
CA LEU A 139 6.63 15.44 -5.91
C LEU A 139 6.26 14.27 -6.82
N VAL A 140 5.05 14.27 -7.37
CA VAL A 140 4.60 13.28 -8.35
C VAL A 140 4.78 13.81 -9.76
N VAL A 141 5.46 13.03 -10.60
CA VAL A 141 5.67 13.27 -12.03
C VAL A 141 5.10 12.07 -12.79
N PHE A 142 4.19 12.35 -13.72
CA PHE A 142 3.71 11.39 -14.71
C PHE A 142 4.42 11.63 -16.03
N ASP A 143 4.61 10.57 -16.82
CA ASP A 143 5.12 10.71 -18.19
C ASP A 143 4.05 11.29 -19.13
N HIS A 144 2.77 11.15 -18.77
CA HIS A 144 1.63 11.66 -19.54
C HIS A 144 0.65 12.44 -18.66
N ASP A 145 -0.12 13.34 -19.27
CA ASP A 145 -1.22 14.02 -18.59
C ASP A 145 -2.37 13.03 -18.30
N HIS A 146 -3.04 13.21 -17.15
CA HIS A 146 -4.13 12.37 -16.67
C HIS A 146 -5.36 13.18 -16.28
#